data_AF-A0A7V8DD15-F1
#
_entry.id   AF-A0A7V8DD15-F1
#
_cell.length_a   1.000
_cell.length_b   1.000
_cell.length_c   1.000
_cell.angle_alpha   90.00
_cell.angle_beta   90.00
_cell.angle_gamma   90.00
#
_symmetry.space_group_name_H-M   'P 1'
#
loop_
_entity.id
_entity.type
_entity.pdbx_description
1 polymer ?
#
loop_
_entity_poly.entity_id
_entity_poly.type
_entity_poly.pdbx_seq_one_letter_code
_entity_poly.pdbx_strand_id
1 'polypeptide(L)'
;MKRAIFFAPLFLFSAALHAYQCPAPAKPGEPAAEDGLDCPWAGMARLMEENAAKGLPLSPVLADYAPGLAMQLASDKLNTGLKELWGESVNFDEMVRATIVHDSILSFLAGELDLPGPRGKIVHAGMEHAYGYLFSLLPTKFGFKRARWVRDDIEAGLGFARGALGPSPAEGTLLANITCVSGAAAFSDDAAAAAKLARASYACGSAARGWKAPGHFRLTETVSLSRKRGVSLRTDFLPFRSVTSGGNAYLLVYSVKDSSRPHAVLVTAFPVGEGFVKNALNPEYLGEGKQVQTRYNAWVEGFKGKVTGVRSAAWVAGE
;
A
#
# COMPACT_ATOMS: atom_id res chain seq x y z
N MET A 1 23.22 50.32 40.80
CA MET A 1 21.98 49.83 40.17
C MET A 1 22.34 48.82 39.08
N LYS A 2 22.14 47.52 39.34
CA LYS A 2 22.42 46.44 38.38
C LYS A 2 21.15 46.19 37.54
N ARG A 3 21.23 46.38 36.22
CA ARG A 3 20.13 46.06 35.29
C ARG A 3 20.11 44.55 35.06
N ALA A 4 19.04 43.89 35.51
CA ALA A 4 18.74 42.51 35.17
C ALA A 4 18.27 42.46 33.70
N ILE A 5 18.99 41.71 32.87
CA ILE A 5 18.57 41.38 31.51
C ILE A 5 17.63 40.19 31.61
N PHE A 6 16.33 40.44 31.42
CA PHE A 6 15.34 39.38 31.25
C PHE A 6 15.47 38.82 29.83
N PHE A 7 15.94 37.58 29.71
CA PHE A 7 15.80 36.78 28.51
C PHE A 7 14.33 36.35 28.38
N ALA A 8 13.63 36.90 27.39
CA ALA A 8 12.33 36.39 26.97
C ALA A 8 12.55 35.11 26.16
N PRO A 9 11.90 33.98 26.50
CA PRO A 9 11.94 32.80 25.66
C PRO A 9 11.15 33.09 24.38
N LEU A 10 11.86 33.15 23.25
CA LEU A 10 11.23 33.27 21.94
C LEU A 10 10.45 31.98 21.66
N PHE A 11 9.13 32.07 21.59
CA PHE A 11 8.22 30.98 21.26
C PHE A 11 8.53 30.39 19.87
N LEU A 12 9.24 29.27 19.81
CA LEU A 12 9.40 28.41 18.61
C LEU A 12 8.14 27.55 18.35
N PHE A 13 6.94 28.05 18.64
CA PHE A 13 5.70 27.28 18.54
C PHE A 13 4.95 27.42 17.20
N SER A 14 5.43 28.25 16.26
CA SER A 14 4.62 28.62 15.09
C SER A 14 4.66 27.60 13.94
N ALA A 15 5.75 26.85 13.75
CA ALA A 15 5.88 25.93 12.60
C ALA A 15 5.07 24.62 12.79
N ALA A 16 5.06 24.06 14.00
CA ALA A 16 4.32 22.82 14.28
C ALA A 16 2.81 22.97 14.10
N LEU A 17 2.25 24.16 14.36
CA LEU A 17 0.82 24.41 14.23
C LEU A 17 0.32 24.40 12.78
N HIS A 18 1.17 24.79 11.82
CA HIS A 18 0.79 24.82 10.40
C HIS A 18 0.75 23.43 9.77
N ALA A 19 1.64 22.52 10.21
CA ALA A 19 1.63 21.16 9.69
C ALA A 19 0.33 20.43 10.02
N TYR A 20 -0.31 20.73 11.16
CA TYR A 20 -1.59 20.14 11.58
C TYR A 20 -2.85 20.88 11.12
N GLN A 21 -2.73 21.93 10.30
CA GLN A 21 -3.92 22.56 9.71
C GLN A 21 -4.59 21.59 8.73
N CYS A 22 -5.70 21.01 9.17
CA CYS A 22 -6.57 20.19 8.35
C CYS A 22 -8.06 20.50 8.65
N PRO A 23 -8.95 20.34 7.65
CA PRO A 23 -8.66 19.95 6.27
C PRO A 23 -7.99 21.08 5.48
N ALA A 24 -6.97 20.75 4.68
CA ALA A 24 -6.46 21.69 3.68
C ALA A 24 -7.39 21.64 2.44
N PRO A 25 -7.89 22.79 1.95
CA PRO A 25 -8.66 22.82 0.72
C PRO A 25 -7.79 22.36 -0.45
N ALA A 26 -8.41 21.71 -1.44
CA ALA A 26 -7.75 21.41 -2.70
C ALA A 26 -7.21 22.72 -3.29
N LYS A 27 -5.95 22.72 -3.76
CA LYS A 27 -5.45 23.89 -4.49
C LYS A 27 -6.19 24.02 -5.82
N PRO A 28 -6.25 25.22 -6.43
CA PRO A 28 -6.83 25.37 -7.75
C PRO A 28 -6.24 24.37 -8.75
N GLY A 29 -7.09 23.55 -9.35
CA GLY A 29 -6.70 22.49 -10.29
C GLY A 29 -6.35 21.13 -9.67
N GLU A 30 -6.36 21.00 -8.34
CA GLU A 30 -6.21 19.71 -7.67
C GLU A 30 -7.57 19.00 -7.52
N PRO A 31 -7.64 17.70 -7.83
CA PRO A 31 -8.89 16.96 -7.83
C PRO A 31 -9.38 16.52 -6.43
N ALA A 32 -8.56 16.69 -5.37
CA ALA A 32 -8.85 16.14 -4.06
C ALA A 32 -8.52 17.13 -2.92
N ALA A 33 -9.46 17.31 -2.01
CA ALA A 33 -9.25 17.99 -0.73
C ALA A 33 -9.03 16.95 0.39
N GLU A 34 -8.37 17.35 1.46
CA GLU A 34 -8.24 16.52 2.65
C GLU A 34 -9.59 16.45 3.39
N ASP A 35 -9.92 15.30 3.97
CA ASP A 35 -11.10 15.13 4.82
C ASP A 35 -10.72 14.87 6.28
N GLY A 36 -11.73 14.82 7.16
CA GLY A 36 -11.56 14.61 8.60
C GLY A 36 -10.81 13.33 8.98
N LEU A 37 -10.89 12.28 8.15
CA LEU A 37 -10.22 11.00 8.39
C LEU A 37 -8.76 11.05 7.93
N ASP A 38 -8.47 11.81 6.89
CA ASP A 38 -7.11 12.07 6.42
C ASP A 38 -6.32 12.97 7.39
N CYS A 39 -7.00 13.86 8.13
CA CYS A 39 -6.39 14.96 8.88
C CYS A 39 -5.16 14.55 9.73
N PRO A 40 -5.23 13.53 10.62
CA PRO A 40 -4.09 13.19 11.47
C PRO A 40 -2.86 12.75 10.66
N TRP A 41 -3.11 12.01 9.56
CA TRP A 41 -2.08 11.45 8.69
C TRP A 41 -1.47 12.51 7.77
N ALA A 42 -2.31 13.42 7.26
CA ALA A 42 -1.87 14.53 6.42
C ALA A 42 -0.87 15.45 7.14
N GLY A 43 -1.14 15.79 8.41
CA GLY A 43 -0.24 16.65 9.17
C GLY A 43 1.10 15.99 9.47
N MET A 44 1.09 14.71 9.85
CA MET A 44 2.31 13.95 10.02
C MET A 44 3.09 13.78 8.71
N ALA A 45 2.40 13.54 7.58
CA ALA A 45 3.04 13.44 6.27
C ALA A 45 3.80 14.73 5.90
N ARG A 46 3.20 15.90 6.17
CA ARG A 46 3.87 17.20 5.98
C ARG A 46 5.11 17.37 6.86
N LEU A 47 5.04 16.99 8.14
CA LEU A 47 6.21 17.04 9.03
C LEU A 47 7.32 16.09 8.58
N MET A 48 6.97 14.87 8.18
CA MET A 48 7.93 13.90 7.65
C MET A 48 8.60 14.43 6.38
N GLU A 49 7.84 15.00 5.45
CA GLU A 49 8.38 15.57 4.20
C GLU A 49 9.23 16.81 4.45
N GLU A 50 8.82 17.70 5.36
CA GLU A 50 9.61 18.87 5.76
C GLU A 50 10.95 18.46 6.39
N ASN A 51 10.93 17.52 7.33
CA ASN A 51 12.17 17.02 7.94
C ASN A 51 13.04 16.32 6.90
N ALA A 52 12.45 15.51 6.01
CA ALA A 52 13.17 14.82 4.95
C ALA A 52 13.85 15.80 3.98
N ALA A 53 13.16 16.88 3.58
CA ALA A 53 13.68 17.91 2.71
C ALA A 53 14.82 18.71 3.36
N LYS A 54 14.79 18.87 4.69
CA LYS A 54 15.81 19.57 5.48
C LYS A 54 16.95 18.66 5.97
N GLY A 55 16.91 17.36 5.69
CA GLY A 55 17.87 16.39 6.21
C GLY A 55 17.83 16.23 7.74
N LEU A 56 16.67 16.51 8.36
CA LEU A 56 16.46 16.35 9.80
C LEU A 56 16.04 14.90 10.12
N PRO A 57 16.27 14.44 11.37
CA PRO A 57 15.81 13.12 11.80
C PRO A 57 14.30 12.93 11.63
N LEU A 58 13.92 11.76 11.08
CA LEU A 58 12.51 11.38 10.90
C LEU A 58 11.95 10.59 12.10
N SER A 59 12.81 9.93 12.88
CA SER A 59 12.39 9.14 14.04
C SER A 59 11.61 9.93 15.10
N PRO A 60 11.93 11.22 15.42
CA PRO A 60 11.13 11.97 16.39
C PRO A 60 9.71 12.22 15.91
N VAL A 61 9.52 12.49 14.61
CA VAL A 61 8.16 12.72 14.06
C VAL A 61 7.31 11.47 14.23
N LEU A 62 7.86 10.29 13.93
CA LEU A 62 7.14 9.03 14.10
C LEU A 62 6.84 8.73 15.57
N ALA A 63 7.82 8.92 16.46
CA ALA A 63 7.67 8.65 17.89
C ALA A 63 6.63 9.57 18.56
N ASP A 64 6.65 10.86 18.21
CA ASP A 64 5.79 11.87 18.84
C ASP A 64 4.35 11.81 18.33
N TYR A 65 4.16 11.50 17.04
CA TYR A 65 2.86 11.66 16.38
C TYR A 65 2.20 10.36 15.91
N ALA A 66 2.95 9.27 15.82
CA ALA A 66 2.41 7.95 15.53
C ALA A 66 3.17 6.84 16.29
N PRO A 67 3.21 6.88 17.64
CA PRO A 67 3.93 5.88 18.43
C PRO A 67 3.44 4.45 18.17
N GLY A 68 2.13 4.28 17.92
CA GLY A 68 1.57 2.98 17.52
C GLY A 68 2.12 2.48 16.18
N LEU A 69 2.44 3.37 15.23
CA LEU A 69 3.06 2.99 13.96
C LEU A 69 4.54 2.62 14.15
N ALA A 70 5.27 3.33 15.02
CA ALA A 70 6.63 2.95 15.41
C ALA A 70 6.68 1.54 16.01
N MET A 71 5.73 1.21 16.88
CA MET A 71 5.60 -0.14 17.45
C MET A 71 5.30 -1.20 16.39
N GLN A 72 4.45 -0.89 15.41
CA GLN A 72 4.17 -1.79 14.29
C GLN A 72 5.43 -2.07 13.46
N LEU A 73 6.19 -1.03 13.09
CA LEU A 73 7.45 -1.20 12.34
C LEU A 73 8.45 -2.07 13.12
N ALA A 74 8.60 -1.84 14.42
CA ALA A 74 9.46 -2.64 15.28
C ALA A 74 9.02 -4.12 15.34
N SER A 75 7.72 -4.38 15.37
CA SER A 75 7.15 -5.74 15.30
C SER A 75 7.44 -6.40 13.95
N ASP A 76 7.16 -5.70 12.85
CA ASP A 76 7.29 -6.26 11.50
C ASP A 76 8.74 -6.42 11.03
N LYS A 77 9.66 -5.64 11.62
CA LYS A 77 11.11 -5.84 11.46
C LYS A 77 11.51 -7.29 11.74
N LEU A 78 10.92 -7.90 12.78
CA LEU A 78 11.23 -9.26 13.23
C LEU A 78 10.62 -10.34 12.33
N ASN A 79 9.65 -10.01 11.48
CA ASN A 79 8.92 -10.97 10.65
C ASN A 79 9.44 -10.98 9.21
N THR A 80 10.60 -11.61 8.98
CA THR A 80 11.20 -11.74 7.65
C THR A 80 10.27 -12.43 6.65
N GLY A 81 9.57 -13.48 7.08
CA GLY A 81 8.62 -14.21 6.25
C GLY A 81 7.48 -13.34 5.72
N LEU A 82 6.98 -12.39 6.53
CA LEU A 82 5.97 -11.43 6.11
C LEU A 82 6.49 -10.51 5.00
N LYS A 83 7.71 -9.98 5.17
CA LYS A 83 8.36 -9.10 4.18
C LYS A 83 8.58 -9.84 2.84
N GLU A 84 9.02 -11.10 2.88
CA GLU A 84 9.25 -11.92 1.67
C GLU A 84 7.99 -12.27 0.86
N LEU A 85 6.79 -12.03 1.39
CA LEU A 85 5.53 -12.18 0.65
C LEU A 85 5.23 -10.99 -0.25
N TRP A 86 6.02 -9.92 -0.18
CA TRP A 86 5.86 -8.74 -1.01
C TRP A 86 6.96 -8.64 -2.07
N GLY A 87 6.55 -8.17 -3.24
CA GLY A 87 7.41 -7.91 -4.36
C GLY A 87 8.00 -6.51 -4.29
N GLU A 88 8.22 -5.94 -5.46
CA GLU A 88 8.80 -4.61 -5.62
C GLU A 88 7.81 -3.68 -6.31
N SER A 89 7.94 -2.40 -5.98
CA SER A 89 7.12 -1.31 -6.47
C SER A 89 8.00 -0.17 -6.98
N VAL A 90 7.42 0.70 -7.79
CA VAL A 90 8.03 1.91 -8.33
C VAL A 90 7.43 3.12 -7.60
N ASN A 91 8.28 3.87 -6.89
CA ASN A 91 7.97 5.13 -6.22
C ASN A 91 7.77 6.28 -7.22
N PHE A 92 6.80 6.13 -8.11
CA PHE A 92 6.44 7.11 -9.13
C PHE A 92 5.03 6.88 -9.65
N ASP A 93 4.16 7.87 -9.55
CA ASP A 93 2.83 7.80 -10.14
C ASP A 93 2.88 8.19 -11.61
N GLU A 94 2.53 7.28 -12.52
CA GLU A 94 2.60 7.54 -13.97
C GLU A 94 1.54 8.53 -14.46
N MET A 95 0.38 8.59 -13.79
CA MET A 95 -0.71 9.49 -14.18
C MET A 95 -0.42 10.93 -13.75
N VAL A 96 0.09 11.10 -12.54
CA VAL A 96 0.46 12.42 -12.00
C VAL A 96 1.89 12.83 -12.38
N ARG A 97 2.69 11.88 -12.85
CA ARG A 97 4.11 12.04 -13.25
C ARG A 97 4.99 12.58 -12.12
N ALA A 98 4.74 12.13 -10.89
CA ALA A 98 5.41 12.61 -9.69
C ALA A 98 5.85 11.46 -8.79
N THR A 99 6.86 11.73 -7.96
CA THR A 99 7.28 10.84 -6.88
C THR A 99 6.14 10.68 -5.87
N ILE A 100 5.94 9.46 -5.37
CA ILE A 100 4.81 9.15 -4.49
C ILE A 100 5.11 9.54 -3.05
N VAL A 101 6.29 9.14 -2.57
CA VAL A 101 6.79 9.41 -1.21
C VAL A 101 8.22 9.90 -1.33
N HIS A 102 8.62 10.86 -0.50
CA HIS A 102 10.00 11.36 -0.51
C HIS A 102 11.02 10.22 -0.24
N ASP A 103 12.12 10.17 -1.01
CA ASP A 103 13.07 9.05 -0.98
C ASP A 103 13.73 8.84 0.41
N SER A 104 14.02 9.92 1.14
CA SER A 104 14.53 9.84 2.52
C SER A 104 13.53 9.18 3.49
N ILE A 105 12.22 9.37 3.28
CA ILE A 105 11.19 8.70 4.08
C ILE A 105 11.20 7.20 3.80
N LEU A 106 11.28 6.80 2.51
CA LEU A 106 11.35 5.39 2.15
C LEU A 106 12.65 4.72 2.63
N SER A 107 13.78 5.44 2.58
CA SER A 107 15.04 4.97 3.15
C SER A 107 14.97 4.78 4.66
N PHE A 108 14.33 5.71 5.36
CA PHE A 108 14.08 5.60 6.79
C PHE A 108 13.20 4.38 7.12
N LEU A 109 12.05 4.22 6.45
CA LEU A 109 11.16 3.07 6.64
C LEU A 109 11.85 1.74 6.34
N ALA A 110 12.71 1.70 5.32
CA ALA A 110 13.49 0.49 5.01
C ALA A 110 14.44 0.13 6.16
N GLY A 111 15.10 1.12 6.76
CA GLY A 111 15.94 0.93 7.95
C GLY A 111 15.16 0.45 9.17
N GLU A 112 13.97 1.03 9.42
CA GLU A 112 13.09 0.61 10.52
C GLU A 112 12.63 -0.85 10.36
N LEU A 113 12.41 -1.30 9.11
CA LEU A 113 11.97 -2.66 8.81
C LEU A 113 13.11 -3.66 8.56
N ASP A 114 14.38 -3.25 8.63
CA ASP A 114 15.53 -4.09 8.21
C ASP A 114 15.33 -4.67 6.80
N LEU A 115 15.09 -3.76 5.86
CA LEU A 115 14.98 -4.03 4.43
C LEU A 115 16.15 -3.37 3.69
N PRO A 116 16.54 -3.91 2.52
CA PRO A 116 17.39 -3.17 1.60
C PRO A 116 16.79 -1.79 1.29
N GLY A 117 17.62 -0.75 1.27
CA GLY A 117 17.18 0.59 0.91
C GLY A 117 16.70 0.69 -0.55
N PRO A 118 16.00 1.79 -0.92
CA PRO A 118 15.55 2.05 -2.29
C PRO A 118 16.66 1.92 -3.34
N ARG A 119 16.35 1.30 -4.48
CA ARG A 119 17.24 1.19 -5.65
C ARG A 119 16.75 2.14 -6.75
N GLY A 120 17.17 3.40 -6.67
CA GLY A 120 16.55 4.46 -7.47
C GLY A 120 15.07 4.57 -7.10
N LYS A 121 14.17 4.42 -8.08
CA LYS A 121 12.71 4.43 -7.83
C LYS A 121 12.15 3.09 -7.35
N ILE A 122 12.95 2.01 -7.34
CA ILE A 122 12.46 0.67 -7.00
C ILE A 122 12.54 0.48 -5.49
N VAL A 123 11.45 0.05 -4.89
CA VAL A 123 11.29 -0.09 -3.43
C VAL A 123 10.53 -1.37 -3.07
N HIS A 124 10.63 -1.79 -1.82
CA HIS A 124 9.85 -2.92 -1.31
C HIS A 124 8.35 -2.59 -1.29
N ALA A 125 7.54 -3.40 -1.97
CA ALA A 125 6.14 -3.07 -2.22
C ALA A 125 5.31 -2.99 -0.94
N GLY A 126 5.44 -3.94 -0.02
CA GLY A 126 4.69 -3.92 1.24
C GLY A 126 5.03 -2.71 2.11
N MET A 127 6.29 -2.28 2.10
CA MET A 127 6.74 -1.11 2.85
C MET A 127 6.15 0.17 2.26
N GLU A 128 6.29 0.36 0.93
CA GLU A 128 5.77 1.56 0.27
C GLU A 128 4.24 1.62 0.36
N HIS A 129 3.56 0.53 -0.01
CA HIS A 129 2.11 0.54 -0.11
C HIS A 129 1.44 0.59 1.26
N ALA A 130 1.94 -0.11 2.29
CA ALA A 130 1.33 -0.05 3.63
C ALA A 130 1.76 1.20 4.39
N TYR A 131 3.07 1.42 4.54
CA TYR A 131 3.61 2.48 5.40
C TYR A 131 3.94 3.77 4.64
N GLY A 132 4.61 3.66 3.49
CA GLY A 132 4.98 4.82 2.69
C GLY A 132 3.78 5.66 2.29
N TYR A 133 2.68 5.03 1.88
CA TYR A 133 1.48 5.73 1.42
C TYR A 133 0.82 6.59 2.49
N LEU A 134 0.97 6.26 3.78
CA LEU A 134 0.50 7.11 4.89
C LEU A 134 1.17 8.49 4.88
N PHE A 135 2.39 8.57 4.33
CA PHE A 135 3.18 9.80 4.20
C PHE A 135 3.14 10.41 2.80
N SER A 136 2.29 9.92 1.90
CA SER A 136 2.16 10.49 0.57
C SER A 136 1.27 11.75 0.61
N LEU A 137 1.85 12.88 0.18
CA LEU A 137 1.13 14.14 -0.04
C LEU A 137 0.63 14.31 -1.47
N LEU A 138 0.82 13.31 -2.35
CA LEU A 138 0.49 13.40 -3.76
C LEU A 138 -1.03 13.30 -3.98
N PRO A 139 -1.73 14.38 -4.40
CA PRO A 139 -3.13 14.28 -4.78
C PRO A 139 -3.25 13.57 -6.14
N THR A 140 -4.25 12.70 -6.26
CA THR A 140 -4.59 12.05 -7.53
C THR A 140 -6.07 12.25 -7.84
N LYS A 141 -6.49 11.99 -9.09
CA LYS A 141 -7.92 12.00 -9.45
C LYS A 141 -8.78 11.00 -8.67
N PHE A 142 -8.15 10.09 -7.92
CA PHE A 142 -8.80 9.09 -7.08
C PHE A 142 -8.64 9.42 -5.57
N GLY A 143 -8.20 10.62 -5.23
CA GLY A 143 -7.86 11.01 -3.86
C GLY A 143 -6.39 10.77 -3.53
N PHE A 144 -6.03 10.98 -2.26
CA PHE A 144 -4.69 10.70 -1.75
C PHE A 144 -4.45 9.19 -1.63
N LYS A 145 -3.20 8.76 -1.79
CA LYS A 145 -2.87 7.33 -1.63
C LYS A 145 -3.06 6.81 -0.20
N ARG A 146 -2.83 7.65 0.82
CA ARG A 146 -3.13 7.32 2.24
C ARG A 146 -4.60 6.97 2.48
N ALA A 147 -5.53 7.55 1.71
CA ALA A 147 -6.97 7.31 1.81
C ALA A 147 -7.33 5.82 1.71
N ARG A 148 -6.48 5.02 1.07
CA ARG A 148 -6.63 3.56 0.95
C ARG A 148 -6.61 2.81 2.28
N TRP A 149 -6.00 3.39 3.32
CA TRP A 149 -5.84 2.76 4.64
C TRP A 149 -6.54 3.51 5.76
N VAL A 150 -6.69 4.84 5.64
CA VAL A 150 -7.29 5.66 6.70
C VAL A 150 -8.82 5.67 6.64
N ARG A 151 -9.38 5.40 5.45
CA ARG A 151 -10.81 5.16 5.26
C ARG A 151 -11.12 3.70 5.57
N ASP A 152 -12.35 3.46 6.00
CA ASP A 152 -12.84 2.14 6.41
C ASP A 152 -13.51 1.37 5.27
N ASP A 153 -13.24 1.73 4.01
CA ASP A 153 -13.82 1.07 2.83
C ASP A 153 -13.53 -0.45 2.81
N ILE A 154 -12.29 -0.85 3.13
CA ILE A 154 -11.89 -2.27 3.10
C ILE A 154 -12.57 -3.02 4.24
N GLU A 155 -12.54 -2.47 5.45
CA GLU A 155 -13.16 -3.10 6.62
C GLU A 155 -14.68 -3.19 6.47
N ALA A 156 -15.35 -2.10 6.09
CA ALA A 156 -16.79 -2.09 5.84
C ALA A 156 -17.17 -3.06 4.71
N GLY A 157 -16.38 -3.07 3.63
CA GLY A 157 -16.62 -3.92 2.46
C GLY A 157 -16.48 -5.42 2.75
N LEU A 158 -15.49 -5.82 3.56
CA LEU A 158 -15.24 -7.23 3.88
C LEU A 158 -15.88 -7.69 5.20
N GLY A 159 -16.44 -6.77 5.98
CA GLY A 159 -17.11 -7.04 7.26
C GLY A 159 -16.16 -7.17 8.45
N PHE A 160 -15.06 -6.42 8.46
CA PHE A 160 -14.18 -6.27 9.62
C PHE A 160 -14.64 -5.11 10.51
N ALA A 161 -14.21 -5.12 11.77
CA ALA A 161 -14.30 -3.93 12.62
C ALA A 161 -13.45 -2.80 12.04
N ARG A 162 -13.95 -1.56 12.15
CA ARG A 162 -13.24 -0.36 11.67
C ARG A 162 -11.83 -0.29 12.27
N GLY A 163 -10.84 -0.04 11.40
CA GLY A 163 -9.44 0.09 11.79
C GLY A 163 -8.68 -1.23 11.91
N ALA A 164 -9.35 -2.38 11.80
CA ALA A 164 -8.68 -3.68 11.86
C ALA A 164 -7.66 -3.88 10.72
N LEU A 165 -7.88 -3.25 9.57
CA LEU A 165 -6.98 -3.28 8.41
C LEU A 165 -6.34 -1.90 8.14
N GLY A 166 -6.52 -0.95 9.08
CA GLY A 166 -6.03 0.41 8.99
C GLY A 166 -4.69 0.61 9.72
N PRO A 167 -4.23 1.86 9.84
CA PRO A 167 -2.90 2.17 10.37
C PRO A 167 -2.83 2.17 11.91
N SER A 168 -3.93 1.95 12.61
CA SER A 168 -3.98 1.85 14.07
C SER A 168 -4.87 0.68 14.49
N PRO A 169 -4.52 -0.56 14.11
CA PRO A 169 -5.33 -1.72 14.44
C PRO A 169 -5.22 -2.03 15.94
N ALA A 170 -6.30 -2.58 16.51
CA ALA A 170 -6.28 -3.05 17.90
C ALA A 170 -5.39 -4.29 18.09
N GLU A 171 -5.23 -5.11 17.04
CA GLU A 171 -4.38 -6.30 17.03
C GLU A 171 -3.61 -6.43 15.73
N GLY A 172 -2.37 -6.93 15.82
CA GLY A 172 -1.47 -7.05 14.69
C GLY A 172 -0.94 -5.70 14.20
N THR A 173 -0.51 -5.65 12.94
CA THR A 173 -0.01 -4.45 12.29
C THR A 173 -0.74 -4.21 10.97
N LEU A 174 -0.68 -2.99 10.43
CA LEU A 174 -1.22 -2.69 9.10
C LEU A 174 -0.66 -3.65 8.05
N LEU A 175 0.67 -3.80 7.99
CA LEU A 175 1.33 -4.67 7.02
C LEU A 175 0.94 -6.15 7.23
N ALA A 176 0.94 -6.64 8.46
CA ALA A 176 0.57 -8.02 8.76
C ALA A 176 -0.88 -8.33 8.38
N ASN A 177 -1.81 -7.49 8.84
CA ASN A 177 -3.25 -7.70 8.63
C ASN A 177 -3.61 -7.66 7.15
N ILE A 178 -3.13 -6.67 6.40
CA ILE A 178 -3.41 -6.59 4.97
C ILE A 178 -2.73 -7.72 4.19
N THR A 179 -1.56 -8.20 4.63
CA THR A 179 -0.89 -9.37 4.02
C THR A 179 -1.71 -10.64 4.23
N CYS A 180 -2.25 -10.85 5.44
CA CYS A 180 -3.11 -12.00 5.72
C CYS A 180 -4.38 -12.02 4.86
N VAL A 181 -5.09 -10.88 4.78
CA VAL A 181 -6.32 -10.78 3.98
C VAL A 181 -6.02 -10.90 2.49
N SER A 182 -5.04 -10.15 1.98
CA SER A 182 -4.70 -10.13 0.56
C SER A 182 -4.09 -11.46 0.11
N GLY A 183 -3.22 -12.05 0.93
CA GLY A 183 -2.56 -13.32 0.66
C GLY A 183 -3.54 -14.50 0.65
N ALA A 184 -4.58 -14.48 1.48
CA ALA A 184 -5.63 -15.51 1.46
C ALA A 184 -6.31 -15.64 0.09
N ALA A 185 -6.48 -14.53 -0.64
CA ALA A 185 -6.96 -14.56 -2.02
C ALA A 185 -5.84 -14.87 -3.02
N ALA A 186 -4.76 -14.07 -3.00
CA ALA A 186 -3.72 -14.11 -4.01
C ALA A 186 -2.95 -15.45 -4.09
N PHE A 187 -2.85 -16.17 -2.96
CA PHE A 187 -2.03 -17.37 -2.83
C PHE A 187 -2.83 -18.68 -2.80
N SER A 188 -4.14 -18.63 -3.04
CA SER A 188 -5.03 -19.80 -3.04
C SER A 188 -4.59 -20.93 -4.00
N ASP A 189 -3.87 -20.60 -5.07
CA ASP A 189 -3.33 -21.54 -6.07
C ASP A 189 -1.78 -21.66 -6.02
N ASP A 190 -1.15 -21.15 -4.97
CA ASP A 190 0.31 -21.15 -4.79
C ASP A 190 0.66 -21.69 -3.41
N ALA A 191 0.82 -23.02 -3.33
CA ALA A 191 1.10 -23.72 -2.08
C ALA A 191 2.38 -23.22 -1.37
N ALA A 192 3.39 -22.77 -2.12
CA ALA A 192 4.62 -22.23 -1.54
C ALA A 192 4.37 -20.86 -0.89
N ALA A 193 3.63 -19.97 -1.56
CA ALA A 193 3.23 -18.68 -1.00
C ALA A 193 2.28 -18.87 0.21
N ALA A 194 1.30 -19.76 0.11
CA ALA A 194 0.36 -20.07 1.19
C ALA A 194 1.06 -20.63 2.43
N ALA A 195 2.02 -21.55 2.26
CA ALA A 195 2.81 -22.10 3.37
C ALA A 195 3.67 -21.01 4.05
N LYS A 196 4.23 -20.08 3.27
CA LYS A 196 4.98 -18.94 3.81
C LYS A 196 4.05 -17.99 4.58
N LEU A 197 2.87 -17.69 4.05
CA LEU A 197 1.86 -16.89 4.74
C LEU A 197 1.45 -17.52 6.07
N ALA A 198 1.18 -18.82 6.10
CA ALA A 198 0.80 -19.53 7.33
C ALA A 198 1.87 -19.35 8.42
N ARG A 199 3.16 -19.48 8.08
CA ARG A 199 4.27 -19.27 9.02
C ARG A 199 4.41 -17.82 9.48
N ALA A 200 4.17 -16.86 8.59
CA ALA A 200 4.27 -15.43 8.90
C ALA A 200 3.04 -14.87 9.65
N SER A 201 1.91 -15.57 9.65
CA SER A 201 0.61 -15.09 10.14
C SER A 201 0.51 -14.86 11.65
N TYR A 202 1.54 -15.22 12.44
CA TYR A 202 1.56 -14.98 13.89
C TYR A 202 1.53 -13.48 14.26
N ALA A 203 1.90 -12.60 13.33
CA ALA A 203 1.84 -11.15 13.50
C ALA A 203 0.48 -10.56 13.09
N CYS A 204 -0.39 -11.32 12.41
CA CYS A 204 -1.71 -10.85 12.03
C CYS A 204 -2.64 -10.83 13.26
N GLY A 205 -3.47 -9.80 13.37
CA GLY A 205 -4.55 -9.73 14.34
C GLY A 205 -5.57 -10.84 14.13
N SER A 206 -6.29 -11.21 15.18
CA SER A 206 -7.17 -12.38 15.20
C SER A 206 -8.21 -12.39 14.08
N ALA A 207 -8.80 -11.23 13.75
CA ALA A 207 -9.80 -11.12 12.69
C ALA A 207 -9.21 -11.41 11.29
N ALA A 208 -7.97 -10.97 11.03
CA ALA A 208 -7.29 -11.18 9.74
C ALA A 208 -6.65 -12.58 9.66
N ARG A 209 -6.21 -13.12 10.80
CA ARG A 209 -5.57 -14.44 10.87
C ARG A 209 -6.57 -15.54 10.55
N GLY A 210 -6.28 -16.32 9.51
CA GLY A 210 -7.15 -17.42 9.09
C GLY A 210 -8.43 -16.95 8.38
N TRP A 211 -8.55 -15.64 8.10
CA TRP A 211 -9.61 -15.13 7.26
C TRP A 211 -9.62 -15.83 5.90
N LYS A 212 -10.81 -16.15 5.40
CA LYS A 212 -11.02 -16.87 4.15
C LYS A 212 -11.54 -15.92 3.10
N ALA A 213 -10.88 -15.90 1.95
CA ALA A 213 -11.33 -15.09 0.84
C ALA A 213 -12.67 -15.63 0.33
N PRO A 214 -13.70 -14.77 0.14
CA PRO A 214 -14.90 -15.18 -0.55
C PRO A 214 -14.54 -15.54 -2.00
N GLY A 215 -15.48 -16.19 -2.70
CA GLY A 215 -15.35 -16.41 -4.12
C GLY A 215 -15.16 -15.08 -4.86
N HIS A 216 -14.25 -15.06 -5.83
CA HIS A 216 -13.80 -13.84 -6.48
C HIS A 216 -13.38 -14.09 -7.93
N PHE A 217 -13.29 -13.03 -8.72
CA PHE A 217 -12.70 -13.10 -10.05
C PHE A 217 -11.19 -12.86 -9.99
N ARG A 218 -10.43 -13.67 -10.72
CA ARG A 218 -9.02 -13.44 -10.98
C ARG A 218 -8.80 -13.15 -12.45
N LEU A 219 -8.25 -11.96 -12.75
CA LEU A 219 -7.63 -11.64 -14.04
C LEU A 219 -6.15 -12.06 -13.96
N THR A 220 -5.72 -12.92 -14.88
CA THR A 220 -4.32 -13.32 -15.05
C THR A 220 -3.79 -12.83 -16.38
N GLU A 221 -2.67 -12.12 -16.36
CA GLU A 221 -1.98 -11.63 -17.55
C GLU A 221 -0.58 -12.26 -17.60
N THR A 222 -0.36 -13.19 -18.53
CA THR A 222 0.87 -13.97 -18.63
C THR A 222 1.71 -13.55 -19.83
N VAL A 223 3.01 -13.37 -19.60
CA VAL A 223 4.01 -13.07 -20.64
C VAL A 223 5.24 -13.98 -20.50
N SER A 224 5.96 -14.15 -21.60
CA SER A 224 7.29 -14.76 -21.61
C SER A 224 8.34 -13.66 -21.78
N LEU A 225 9.12 -13.36 -20.74
CA LEU A 225 10.17 -12.32 -20.81
C LEU A 225 11.45 -12.84 -21.46
N SER A 226 11.68 -14.15 -21.38
CA SER A 226 12.77 -14.85 -22.06
C SER A 226 12.36 -16.30 -22.32
N ARG A 227 13.14 -17.06 -23.10
CA ARG A 227 12.83 -18.46 -23.44
C ARG A 227 12.51 -19.37 -22.24
N LYS A 228 12.94 -19.01 -21.02
CA LYS A 228 12.76 -19.82 -19.80
C LYS A 228 12.04 -19.10 -18.66
N ARG A 229 11.66 -17.82 -18.82
CA ARG A 229 11.07 -17.03 -17.73
C ARG A 229 9.68 -16.54 -18.09
N GLY A 230 8.69 -17.17 -17.47
CA GLY A 230 7.28 -16.77 -17.54
C GLY A 230 6.93 -15.88 -16.35
N VAL A 231 6.19 -14.82 -16.60
CA VAL A 231 5.64 -13.93 -15.57
C VAL A 231 4.14 -13.87 -15.72
N SER A 232 3.42 -14.06 -14.62
CA SER A 232 1.98 -13.88 -14.53
C SER A 232 1.66 -12.75 -13.55
N LEU A 233 1.02 -11.71 -14.06
CA LEU A 233 0.45 -10.62 -13.29
C LEU A 233 -0.98 -11.02 -12.92
N ARG A 234 -1.33 -10.96 -11.65
CA ARG A 234 -2.61 -11.46 -11.14
C ARG A 234 -3.35 -10.32 -10.45
N THR A 235 -4.61 -10.12 -10.82
CA THR A 235 -5.51 -9.18 -10.17
C THR A 235 -6.72 -9.94 -9.67
N ASP A 236 -6.86 -10.04 -8.35
CA ASP A 236 -8.01 -10.62 -7.67
C ASP A 236 -9.00 -9.51 -7.31
N PHE A 237 -10.27 -9.72 -7.63
CA PHE A 237 -11.36 -8.79 -7.35
C PHE A 237 -12.32 -9.43 -6.34
N LEU A 238 -12.05 -9.20 -5.04
CA LEU A 238 -12.85 -9.75 -3.96
C LEU A 238 -14.10 -8.89 -3.78
N PRO A 239 -15.31 -9.45 -3.90
CA PRO A 239 -16.53 -8.67 -3.77
C PRO A 239 -16.72 -8.19 -2.32
N PHE A 240 -17.14 -6.94 -2.18
CA PHE A 240 -17.64 -6.42 -0.92
C PHE A 240 -19.07 -6.90 -0.65
N ARG A 241 -19.42 -7.01 0.64
CA ARG A 241 -20.78 -7.35 1.09
C ARG A 241 -21.81 -6.29 0.70
N SER A 242 -21.36 -5.05 0.58
CA SER A 242 -22.14 -3.91 0.11
C SER A 242 -21.23 -2.86 -0.51
N VAL A 243 -21.78 -2.02 -1.39
CA VAL A 243 -21.07 -0.85 -1.90
C VAL A 243 -20.77 0.09 -0.73
N THR A 244 -19.53 0.55 -0.63
CA THR A 244 -19.09 1.45 0.45
C THR A 244 -19.55 2.89 0.18
N SER A 245 -19.40 3.77 1.18
CA SER A 245 -19.67 5.21 1.03
C SER A 245 -18.82 5.86 -0.08
N GLY A 246 -17.62 5.33 -0.35
CA GLY A 246 -16.75 5.74 -1.45
C GLY A 246 -17.16 5.21 -2.83
N GLY A 247 -18.27 4.48 -2.94
CA GLY A 247 -18.72 3.86 -4.20
C GLY A 247 -17.90 2.62 -4.59
N ASN A 248 -17.10 2.08 -3.67
CA ASN A 248 -16.29 0.90 -3.92
C ASN A 248 -17.12 -0.37 -3.72
N ALA A 249 -16.91 -1.36 -4.59
CA ALA A 249 -17.67 -2.61 -4.57
C ALA A 249 -16.77 -3.85 -4.47
N TYR A 250 -15.45 -3.68 -4.62
CA TYR A 250 -14.47 -4.77 -4.56
C TYR A 250 -13.20 -4.31 -3.87
N LEU A 251 -12.49 -5.26 -3.24
CA LEU A 251 -11.06 -5.14 -2.98
C LEU A 251 -10.30 -5.69 -4.19
N LEU A 252 -9.46 -4.85 -4.78
CA LEU A 252 -8.45 -5.29 -5.74
C LEU A 252 -7.21 -5.75 -4.96
N VAL A 253 -6.73 -6.97 -5.22
CA VAL A 253 -5.42 -7.46 -4.76
C VAL A 253 -4.57 -7.75 -5.99
N TYR A 254 -3.37 -7.18 -6.05
CA TYR A 254 -2.45 -7.39 -7.16
C TYR A 254 -1.21 -8.16 -6.71
N SER A 255 -0.88 -9.23 -7.43
CA SER A 255 0.26 -10.09 -7.16
C SER A 255 1.01 -10.46 -8.44
N VAL A 256 2.25 -10.92 -8.27
CA VAL A 256 3.13 -11.37 -9.36
C VAL A 256 3.60 -12.78 -9.07
N LYS A 257 3.42 -13.68 -10.04
CA LYS A 257 4.06 -15.00 -10.06
C LYS A 257 5.10 -15.03 -11.16
N ASP A 258 6.36 -15.16 -10.78
CA ASP A 258 7.51 -15.19 -11.67
C ASP A 258 8.19 -16.55 -11.57
N SER A 259 8.41 -17.23 -12.68
CA SER A 259 9.02 -18.56 -12.68
C SER A 259 10.48 -18.57 -12.20
N SER A 260 11.12 -17.40 -12.06
CA SER A 260 12.44 -17.28 -11.42
C SER A 260 12.37 -17.24 -9.88
N ARG A 261 11.16 -17.12 -9.31
CA ARG A 261 10.92 -17.05 -7.86
C ARG A 261 10.18 -18.31 -7.39
N PRO A 262 10.39 -18.75 -6.13
CA PRO A 262 9.77 -19.97 -5.63
C PRO A 262 8.27 -19.82 -5.30
N HIS A 263 7.76 -18.59 -5.16
CA HIS A 263 6.39 -18.30 -4.77
C HIS A 263 5.91 -16.97 -5.37
N ALA A 264 4.58 -16.82 -5.54
CA ALA A 264 3.96 -15.54 -5.89
C ALA A 264 4.12 -14.50 -4.76
N VAL A 265 4.19 -13.22 -5.13
CA VAL A 265 4.35 -12.10 -4.20
C VAL A 265 3.28 -11.03 -4.39
N LEU A 266 2.80 -10.44 -3.30
CA LEU A 266 1.90 -9.29 -3.29
C LEU A 266 2.61 -8.03 -3.77
N VAL A 267 1.85 -7.10 -4.34
CA VAL A 267 2.34 -5.75 -4.65
C VAL A 267 1.47 -4.69 -3.98
N THR A 268 0.14 -4.80 -4.08
CA THR A 268 -0.78 -3.81 -3.55
C THR A 268 -2.17 -4.37 -3.34
N ALA A 269 -2.94 -3.70 -2.49
CA ALA A 269 -4.37 -3.92 -2.35
C ALA A 269 -5.08 -2.57 -2.16
N PHE A 270 -6.25 -2.37 -2.79
CA PHE A 270 -7.05 -1.16 -2.58
C PHE A 270 -8.50 -1.34 -3.09
N PRO A 271 -9.45 -0.58 -2.52
CA PRO A 271 -10.85 -0.67 -2.95
C PRO A 271 -11.06 -0.07 -4.35
N VAL A 272 -11.94 -0.68 -5.14
CA VAL A 272 -12.33 -0.24 -6.48
C VAL A 272 -13.83 -0.35 -6.72
N GLY A 273 -14.37 0.52 -7.58
CA GLY A 273 -15.78 0.48 -7.99
C GLY A 273 -16.09 -0.62 -9.01
N GLU A 274 -17.38 -0.98 -9.12
CA GLU A 274 -17.85 -2.05 -10.01
C GLU A 274 -17.48 -1.83 -11.49
N GLY A 275 -17.57 -0.57 -11.97
CA GLY A 275 -17.22 -0.23 -13.35
C GLY A 275 -15.76 -0.55 -13.70
N PHE A 276 -14.85 -0.44 -12.72
CA PHE A 276 -13.45 -0.81 -12.90
C PHE A 276 -13.31 -2.31 -13.19
N VAL A 277 -14.00 -3.14 -12.39
CA VAL A 277 -13.99 -4.60 -12.52
C VAL A 277 -14.62 -5.04 -13.83
N LYS A 278 -15.79 -4.48 -14.19
CA LYS A 278 -16.45 -4.75 -15.50
C LYS A 278 -15.52 -4.46 -16.68
N ASN A 279 -14.80 -3.34 -16.65
CA ASN A 279 -13.86 -2.99 -17.70
C ASN A 279 -12.63 -3.93 -17.72
N ALA A 280 -12.10 -4.29 -16.54
CA ALA A 280 -10.94 -5.18 -16.44
C ALA A 280 -11.24 -6.60 -16.95
N LEU A 281 -12.49 -7.08 -16.76
CA LEU A 281 -12.96 -8.41 -17.15
C LEU A 281 -13.68 -8.43 -18.51
N ASN A 282 -13.69 -7.34 -19.27
CA ASN A 282 -14.36 -7.29 -20.57
C ASN A 282 -13.78 -8.37 -21.52
N PRO A 283 -14.62 -9.31 -22.05
CA PRO A 283 -14.18 -10.38 -22.94
C PRO A 283 -13.38 -9.92 -24.17
N GLU A 284 -13.65 -8.73 -24.70
CA GLU A 284 -12.90 -8.16 -25.84
C GLU A 284 -11.40 -7.97 -25.55
N TYR A 285 -11.06 -7.84 -24.27
CA TYR A 285 -9.70 -7.63 -23.80
C TYR A 285 -9.00 -8.91 -23.33
N LEU A 286 -9.66 -10.07 -23.44
CA LEU A 286 -9.14 -11.39 -23.06
C LEU A 286 -8.68 -12.19 -24.29
N GLY A 287 -7.89 -13.23 -24.06
CA GLY A 287 -7.32 -14.11 -25.07
C GLY A 287 -5.83 -13.90 -25.32
N GLU A 288 -5.32 -14.54 -26.37
CA GLU A 288 -3.93 -14.44 -26.80
C GLU A 288 -3.64 -13.13 -27.55
N GLY A 289 -2.36 -12.77 -27.66
CA GLY A 289 -1.91 -11.61 -28.44
C GLY A 289 -2.26 -10.25 -27.80
N LYS A 290 -2.71 -10.23 -26.55
CA LYS A 290 -3.12 -9.00 -25.85
C LYS A 290 -1.91 -8.28 -25.27
N GLN A 291 -2.01 -6.96 -25.17
CA GLN A 291 -0.98 -6.14 -24.52
C GLN A 291 -1.08 -6.31 -23.01
N VAL A 292 0.04 -6.67 -22.40
CA VAL A 292 0.22 -6.84 -20.96
C VAL A 292 1.30 -5.87 -20.49
N GLN A 293 1.07 -5.22 -19.36
CA GLN A 293 2.02 -4.31 -18.73
C GLN A 293 1.88 -4.43 -17.21
N THR A 294 2.93 -4.10 -16.48
CA THR A 294 2.80 -3.91 -15.04
C THR A 294 1.82 -2.77 -14.74
N ARG A 295 1.12 -2.89 -13.62
CA ARG A 295 0.13 -1.92 -13.15
C ARG A 295 0.33 -1.64 -11.67
N TYR A 296 -0.31 -0.58 -11.19
CA TYR A 296 -0.40 -0.26 -9.77
C TYR A 296 0.97 -0.18 -9.09
N ASN A 297 1.91 0.45 -9.77
CA ASN A 297 3.29 0.63 -9.34
C ASN A 297 4.13 -0.66 -9.28
N ALA A 298 3.65 -1.82 -9.71
CA ALA A 298 4.43 -3.05 -9.69
C ALA A 298 5.73 -2.94 -10.51
N TRP A 299 6.84 -3.38 -9.92
CA TRP A 299 8.10 -3.57 -10.63
C TRP A 299 8.42 -5.06 -10.76
N VAL A 300 8.75 -5.48 -11.97
CA VAL A 300 9.23 -6.83 -12.26
C VAL A 300 10.47 -6.70 -13.12
N GLU A 301 11.59 -7.25 -12.64
CA GLU A 301 12.87 -7.17 -13.36
C GLU A 301 12.74 -7.67 -14.80
N GLY A 302 13.19 -6.88 -15.77
CA GLY A 302 13.15 -7.23 -17.20
C GLY A 302 11.79 -7.00 -17.87
N PHE A 303 10.73 -6.70 -17.12
CA PHE A 303 9.44 -6.30 -17.68
C PHE A 303 9.50 -4.81 -18.05
N LYS A 304 9.49 -4.49 -19.35
CA LYS A 304 9.58 -3.10 -19.85
C LYS A 304 8.39 -2.76 -20.75
N GLY A 305 7.61 -1.76 -20.33
CA GLY A 305 6.50 -1.25 -21.12
C GLY A 305 5.41 -2.29 -21.38
N LYS A 306 4.86 -2.27 -22.59
CA LYS A 306 3.81 -3.21 -23.03
C LYS A 306 4.44 -4.38 -23.76
N VAL A 307 4.07 -5.59 -23.37
CA VAL A 307 4.54 -6.85 -23.95
C VAL A 307 3.32 -7.64 -24.41
N THR A 308 3.41 -8.30 -25.56
CA THR A 308 2.37 -9.20 -26.04
C THR A 308 2.32 -10.47 -25.19
N GLY A 309 1.14 -10.84 -24.72
CA GLY A 309 0.92 -12.01 -23.87
C GLY A 309 -0.51 -12.55 -23.96
N VAL A 310 -0.91 -13.28 -22.93
CA VAL A 310 -2.24 -13.87 -22.79
C VAL A 310 -2.95 -13.22 -21.60
N ARG A 311 -4.21 -12.84 -21.77
CA ARG A 311 -5.07 -12.34 -20.68
C ARG A 311 -6.24 -13.29 -20.49
N SER A 312 -6.44 -13.81 -19.30
CA SER A 312 -7.55 -14.70 -18.97
C SER A 312 -8.21 -14.27 -17.67
N ALA A 313 -9.51 -14.53 -17.57
CA ALA A 313 -10.27 -14.28 -16.35
C ALA A 313 -10.97 -15.58 -15.92
N ALA A 314 -10.93 -15.88 -14.63
CA ALA A 314 -11.60 -17.04 -14.07
C ALA A 314 -12.23 -16.71 -12.72
N TRP A 315 -13.29 -17.43 -12.38
CA TRP A 315 -13.82 -17.46 -11.02
C TRP A 315 -12.94 -18.37 -10.16
N VAL A 316 -12.52 -17.86 -9.01
CA VAL A 316 -11.84 -18.61 -7.96
C VAL A 316 -12.86 -18.87 -6.87
N ALA A 317 -13.11 -20.15 -6.57
CA ALA A 317 -14.02 -20.53 -5.50
C ALA A 317 -13.50 -20.01 -4.16
N GLY A 318 -14.41 -19.53 -3.31
CA GLY A 318 -14.09 -19.22 -1.92
C GLY A 318 -13.92 -20.51 -1.12
N GLU A 319 -13.24 -20.41 0.02
CA GLU A 319 -13.17 -21.47 1.03
C GLU A 319 -14.33 -21.40 2.02
#